data_AF-A0A0A1CYH6-F1
#
_entry.id   AF-A0A0A1CYH6-F1
#
_cell.length_a   1.000
_cell.length_b   1.000
_cell.length_c   1.000
_cell.angle_alpha   90.00
_cell.angle_beta   90.00
_cell.angle_gamma   90.00
#
_symmetry.space_group_name_H-M   'P 1'
#
loop_
_entity.id
_entity.type
_entity.pdbx_description
1 polymer ?
#
loop_
_entity_poly.entity_id
_entity_poly.type
_entity_poly.pdbx_seq_one_letter_code
_entity_poly.pdbx_strand_id
1 'polypeptide(L)' 'MSLPVVDMEADPAALEFALSLGYQQAPVMWIDADTHWSGFNPIELDKHFPKEIPA' A
#
# COMPACT_ATOMS: atom_id res chain seq x y z
N MET A 1 -0.43 2.49 16.14
CA MET A 1 -0.74 1.21 15.46
C MET A 1 0.09 1.16 14.19
N SER A 2 0.86 0.11 13.96
CA SER A 2 1.66 -0.06 12.73
C SER A 2 0.86 -0.84 11.69
N LEU A 3 0.96 -0.46 10.41
CA LEU A 3 0.40 -1.24 9.31
C LEU A 3 1.27 -2.50 9.07
N PRO A 4 0.68 -3.64 8.72
CA PRO A 4 1.45 -4.79 8.28
C PRO A 4 2.20 -4.45 6.99
N VAL A 5 3.47 -4.88 6.91
CA VAL A 5 4.34 -4.66 5.76
C VAL A 5 4.73 -6.01 5.18
N VAL A 6 4.64 -6.13 3.86
CA VAL A 6 5.15 -7.28 3.11
C VAL A 6 6.43 -6.85 2.41
N ASP A 7 7.52 -7.56 2.66
CA ASP A 7 8.80 -7.35 1.98
C ASP A 7 8.79 -8.08 0.63
N MET A 8 8.69 -7.32 -0.46
CA MET A 8 8.64 -7.85 -1.82
C MET A 8 9.98 -8.42 -2.29
N GLU A 9 11.10 -8.12 -1.64
CA GLU A 9 12.38 -8.78 -1.94
C GLU A 9 12.40 -10.20 -1.35
N ALA A 10 11.75 -10.40 -0.20
CA ALA A 10 11.66 -11.70 0.47
C ALA A 10 10.46 -12.56 0.01
N ASP A 11 9.44 -11.94 -0.59
CA ASP A 11 8.24 -12.60 -1.11
C ASP A 11 8.05 -12.34 -2.62
N PRO A 12 8.55 -13.25 -3.49
CA PRO A 12 8.39 -13.13 -4.93
C PRO A 12 6.92 -13.12 -5.40
N ALA A 13 6.01 -13.77 -4.67
CA ALA A 13 4.59 -13.79 -5.06
C ALA A 13 3.95 -12.41 -4.86
N ALA A 14 4.34 -11.69 -3.81
CA ALA A 14 3.92 -10.30 -3.60
C ALA A 14 4.46 -9.36 -4.70
N LEU A 15 5.70 -9.57 -5.15
CA LEU A 15 6.28 -8.82 -6.26
C LEU A 15 5.56 -9.11 -7.59
N GLU A 16 5.34 -10.38 -7.93
CA GLU A 16 4.61 -10.81 -9.13
C GLU A 16 3.19 -10.24 -9.14
N PHE A 17 2.52 -10.26 -8.00
CA PHE A 17 1.20 -9.66 -7.84
C PHE A 17 1.21 -8.16 -8.15
N ALA A 18 2.11 -7.39 -7.54
CA ALA A 18 2.24 -5.96 -7.80
C ALA A 18 2.52 -5.64 -9.28
N LEU A 19 3.40 -6.42 -9.92
CA LEU A 19 3.73 -6.28 -11.34
C LEU A 19 2.53 -6.63 -12.23
N SER A 20 1.71 -7.62 -11.85
CA SER A 20 0.50 -8.01 -12.58
C SER A 20 -0.56 -6.91 -12.63
N LEU A 21 -0.58 -6.03 -11.62
CA LEU A 21 -1.42 -4.83 -11.57
C LEU A 21 -0.85 -3.67 -12.41
N GLY A 22 0.32 -3.83 -13.01
CA GLY A 22 1.01 -2.81 -13.79
C GLY A 22 1.81 -1.81 -12.95
N TYR A 23 2.00 -2.06 -11.66
CA TYR A 23 2.78 -1.15 -10.82
C TYR A 23 4.28 -1.31 -11.03
N GLN A 24 4.97 -0.16 -11.08
CA GLN A 24 6.42 -0.08 -11.30
C GLN A 24 7.15 0.67 -10.18
N GLN A 25 6.42 1.07 -9.13
CA GLN A 25 6.95 1.86 -8.02
C GLN A 25 6.55 1.22 -6.69
N ALA A 26 7.46 1.29 -5.72
CA ALA A 26 7.18 0.99 -4.32
C ALA A 26 6.99 2.29 -3.51
N PRO A 27 6.28 2.25 -2.35
CA PRO A 27 5.50 1.11 -1.86
C PRO A 27 4.23 0.88 -2.69
N VAL A 28 3.71 -0.35 -2.65
CA VAL A 28 2.33 -0.63 -3.10
C VAL A 28 1.46 -0.68 -1.87
N MET A 29 0.42 0.16 -1.86
CA MET A 29 -0.58 0.17 -0.80
C MET A 29 -1.78 -0.64 -1.28
N TRP A 30 -2.09 -1.71 -0.56
CA TRP A 30 -3.21 -2.60 -0.85
C TRP A 30 -4.22 -2.55 0.30
N ILE A 31 -5.44 -2.07 0.03
CA ILE A 31 -6.54 -2.09 0.98
C ILE A 31 -7.50 -3.21 0.59
N ASP A 32 -7.95 -3.20 -0.67
CA ASP A 32 -8.81 -4.23 -1.27
C ASP A 32 -8.66 -4.22 -2.80
N ALA A 33 -9.51 -4.98 -3.51
CA ALA A 33 -9.46 -5.14 -4.96
C ALA A 33 -9.81 -3.87 -5.75
N ASP A 34 -10.55 -2.94 -5.16
CA ASP A 34 -10.95 -1.69 -5.81
C ASP A 34 -10.07 -0.50 -5.36
N THR A 35 -9.40 -0.66 -4.21
CA THR A 35 -8.65 0.40 -3.53
C THR A 35 -7.20 -0.02 -3.30
N HIS A 36 -6.36 0.32 -4.29
CA HIS A 36 -4.93 0.09 -4.21
C HIS A 36 -4.19 1.10 -5.10
N TRP A 37 -2.93 1.40 -4.74
CA TRP A 37 -2.09 2.31 -5.52
C TRP A 37 -0.59 2.01 -5.31
N SER A 38 0.25 2.58 -6.17
CA SER A 38 1.71 2.59 -5.99
C SER A 38 2.23 3.99 -5.70
N GLY A 39 3.33 4.04 -4.94
CA GLY A 39 3.98 5.27 -4.50
C GLY A 39 3.39 5.85 -3.21
N PHE A 40 4.15 6.75 -2.58
CA PHE A 40 3.70 7.45 -1.38
C PHE A 40 2.68 8.55 -1.73
N ASN A 41 1.44 8.39 -1.28
CA ASN A 41 0.35 9.33 -1.51
C ASN A 41 -0.31 9.74 -0.18
N PRO A 42 0.12 10.84 0.45
CA PRO A 42 -0.40 11.25 1.76
C PRO A 42 -1.89 11.62 1.74
N ILE A 43 -2.42 12.07 0.60
CA ILE A 43 -3.84 12.43 0.46
C ILE A 43 -4.71 11.18 0.53
N GLU A 44 -4.36 10.12 -0.21
CA GLU A 44 -5.08 8.84 -0.14
C GLU A 44 -4.89 8.17 1.22
N LEU A 45 -3.69 8.25 1.79
CA LEU A 45 -3.45 7.75 3.15
C LEU A 45 -4.36 8.42 4.17
N ASP A 46 -4.50 9.74 4.16
CA ASP A 46 -5.34 10.44 5.13
C ASP A 46 -6.84 10.13 4.95
N LYS A 47 -7.31 9.78 3.75
CA LYS A 47 -8.69 9.34 3.50
C LYS A 47 -9.00 7.98 4.11
N HIS A 48 -8.05 7.05 4.08
CA HIS A 48 -8.24 5.67 4.51
C HIS A 48 -7.73 5.40 5.93
N PHE A 49 -6.79 6.20 6.39
CA PHE A 49 -6.17 6.14 7.71
C PHE A 49 -6.17 7.53 8.35
N PRO A 50 -7.35 8.10 8.62
CA PRO A 50 -7.44 9.40 9.25
C PRO A 50 -6.67 9.36 10.56
N LYS A 51 -5.71 10.28 10.71
CA LYS A 51 -5.02 10.47 11.97
C LYS A 51 -6.10 10.80 12.99
N GLU A 52 -6.24 9.97 14.03
CA GLU A 52 -7.00 10.41 15.21
C GLU A 52 -6.43 11.76 15.61
N ILE A 53 -7.27 12.80 15.62
CA ILE A 53 -6.92 14.07 16.23
C ILE A 53 -7.13 13.81 17.72
N PRO A 54 -6.06 13.65 18.54
CA PRO A 54 -6.26 13.59 19.97
C PRO A 54 -6.99 14.88 20.39
N ALA A 55 -8.09 14.69 21.12
CA ALA A 55 -8.87 15.75 21.72
C ALA A 55 -8.03 16.58 22.72
#